data_AF-A0A382Y658-F1
#
_entry.id   AF-A0A382Y658-F1
#
_cell.length_a   1.000
_cell.length_b   1.000
_cell.length_c   1.000
_cell.angle_alpha   90.00
_cell.angle_beta   90.00
_cell.angle_gamma   90.00
#
_symmetry.space_group_name_H-M   'P 1'
#
loop_
_entity.id
_entity.type
_entity.pdbx_description
1 polymer ?
#
loop_
_entity_poly.entity_id
_entity_poly.type
_entity_poly.pdbx_seq_one_letter_code
_entity_poly.pdbx_strand_id
1 'polypeptide(L)'
;LSNINKFQEFKNINRIWAIGSIHSSLESFQSIKKYIFSNFCKDDKIVFLGNLIGFGDKSKEIISEVLKLRFNLMAKFKLKNKDI
;
A
#
# COMPACT_ATOMS: atom_id res chain seq x y z
N LEU A 1 -29.82 -17.06 -1.41
CA LEU A 1 -28.84 -16.15 -2.03
C LEU A 1 -27.64 -16.06 -1.09
N SER A 2 -26.47 -16.57 -1.48
CA SER A 2 -25.26 -16.38 -0.69
C SER A 2 -24.86 -14.90 -0.74
N ASN A 3 -24.79 -14.25 0.42
CA ASN A 3 -24.23 -12.91 0.55
C ASN A 3 -22.71 -12.98 0.30
N ILE A 4 -22.30 -12.88 -0.95
CA ILE A 4 -20.89 -12.78 -1.31
C ILE A 4 -20.42 -11.38 -0.91
N ASN A 5 -19.65 -11.29 0.17
CA ASN A 5 -19.05 -10.04 0.60
C ASN A 5 -18.07 -9.55 -0.48
N LYS A 6 -18.28 -8.33 -0.98
CA LYS A 6 -17.44 -7.70 -2.02
C LYS A 6 -16.25 -6.95 -1.44
N PHE A 7 -16.21 -6.77 -0.12
CA PHE A 7 -15.16 -6.02 0.55
C PHE A 7 -14.06 -6.96 1.03
N GLN A 8 -12.82 -6.52 0.86
CA GLN A 8 -11.69 -7.18 1.50
C GLN A 8 -11.73 -6.84 3.00
N GLU A 9 -11.88 -7.86 3.82
CA GLU A 9 -11.74 -7.74 5.27
C GLU A 9 -10.29 -8.02 5.67
N PHE A 10 -9.73 -7.13 6.48
CA PHE A 10 -8.49 -7.42 7.17
C PHE A 10 -8.78 -8.24 8.44
N LYS A 11 -7.97 -9.28 8.68
CA LYS A 11 -8.06 -10.15 9.86
C LYS A 11 -6.71 -10.15 10.57
N ASN A 12 -6.72 -10.30 11.89
CA ASN A 12 -5.51 -10.36 12.74
C ASN A 12 -4.55 -9.20 12.45
N ILE A 13 -5.00 -7.96 12.72
CA ILE A 13 -4.27 -6.74 12.37
C ILE A 13 -3.55 -6.20 13.60
N ASN A 14 -2.29 -5.79 13.41
CA ASN A 14 -1.60 -4.94 14.38
C ASN A 14 -1.90 -3.45 14.13
N ARG A 15 -1.63 -2.98 12.91
CA ARG A 15 -1.85 -1.58 12.49
C ARG A 15 -2.30 -1.49 11.04
N ILE A 16 -3.06 -0.45 10.70
CA ILE A 16 -3.39 -0.11 9.30
C ILE A 16 -2.68 1.19 8.92
N TRP A 17 -1.87 1.11 7.87
CA TRP A 17 -1.26 2.25 7.19
C TRP A 17 -2.19 2.72 6.07
N ALA A 18 -3.00 3.75 6.35
CA ALA A 18 -3.87 4.36 5.36
C ALA A 18 -3.16 5.52 4.65
N ILE A 19 -2.86 5.35 3.37
CA ILE A 19 -2.17 6.36 2.54
C ILE A 19 -3.22 7.10 1.73
N GLY A 20 -3.31 8.42 1.94
CA GLY A 20 -4.15 9.31 1.18
C GLY A 20 -3.70 9.47 -0.27
N SER A 21 -4.31 10.44 -0.96
CA SER A 21 -3.97 10.75 -2.35
C SER A 21 -2.52 11.21 -2.50
N ILE A 22 -1.81 10.65 -3.50
CA ILE A 22 -0.39 10.94 -3.75
C ILE A 22 -0.22 12.03 -4.84
N HIS A 23 -1.24 12.28 -5.67
CA HIS A 23 -1.25 13.31 -6.71
C HIS A 23 0.02 13.34 -7.58
N SER A 24 0.59 12.18 -7.89
CA SER A 24 1.83 12.03 -8.65
C SER A 24 3.07 12.76 -8.11
N SER A 25 3.09 13.14 -6.83
CA SER A 25 4.31 13.62 -6.19
C SER A 25 5.22 12.43 -5.85
N LEU A 26 6.13 12.10 -6.77
CA LEU A 26 7.07 10.98 -6.62
C LEU A 26 7.95 11.16 -5.38
N GLU A 27 8.46 12.36 -5.14
CA GLU A 27 9.32 12.67 -3.99
C GLU A 27 8.59 12.47 -2.65
N SER A 28 7.37 13.00 -2.53
CA SER A 28 6.52 12.79 -1.34
C SER A 28 6.29 11.30 -1.11
N PHE A 29 6.00 10.55 -2.17
CA PHE A 29 5.80 9.12 -2.04
C PHE A 29 7.08 8.36 -1.65
N GLN A 30 8.26 8.76 -2.14
CA GLN A 30 9.53 8.16 -1.70
C GLN A 30 9.74 8.32 -0.19
N SER A 31 9.44 9.50 0.35
CA SER A 31 9.55 9.78 1.79
C SER A 31 8.60 8.90 2.61
N ILE A 32 7.32 8.86 2.23
CA ILE A 32 6.30 8.00 2.85
C ILE A 32 6.71 6.53 2.80
N LYS A 33 7.14 6.06 1.62
CA LYS A 33 7.59 4.69 1.39
C LYS A 33 8.73 4.32 2.34
N LYS A 34 9.74 5.19 2.48
CA LYS A 34 10.89 4.97 3.38
C LYS A 34 10.43 4.89 4.83
N TYR A 35 9.56 5.82 5.25
CA TYR A 35 9.02 5.84 6.61
C TYR A 35 8.23 4.57 6.94
N ILE A 36 7.30 4.17 6.06
CA ILE A 36 6.52 2.94 6.24
C ILE A 36 7.45 1.74 6.30
N PHE A 37 8.36 1.57 5.34
CA PHE A 37 9.23 0.41 5.28
C PHE A 37 10.12 0.22 6.52
N SER A 38 10.55 1.32 7.14
CA SER A 38 11.34 1.28 8.39
C SER A 38 10.51 0.98 9.63
N ASN A 39 9.21 1.29 9.63
CA ASN A 39 8.33 1.18 10.79
C ASN A 39 7.28 0.06 10.68
N PHE A 40 7.21 -0.60 9.51
CA PHE A 40 6.27 -1.69 9.27
C PHE A 40 6.64 -2.88 10.15
N CYS A 41 5.64 -3.48 10.76
CA CYS A 41 5.80 -4.65 11.62
C CYS A 41 5.00 -5.84 11.08
N LYS A 42 5.23 -7.01 11.69
CA LYS A 42 4.42 -8.19 11.41
C LYS A 42 2.93 -7.86 11.66
N ASP A 43 2.07 -8.37 10.78
CA ASP A 43 0.61 -8.21 10.86
C ASP A 43 0.10 -6.76 10.69
N ASP A 44 0.98 -5.81 10.35
CA ASP A 44 0.55 -4.52 9.78
C ASP A 44 -0.08 -4.75 8.40
N LYS A 45 -1.03 -3.87 8.04
CA LYS A 45 -1.71 -3.80 6.74
C LYS A 45 -1.51 -2.41 6.14
N ILE A 46 -1.58 -2.29 4.82
CA ILE A 46 -1.49 -1.02 4.11
C ILE A 46 -2.68 -0.89 3.16
N VAL A 47 -3.24 0.31 3.05
CA VAL A 47 -4.33 0.62 2.13
C VAL A 47 -4.07 1.96 1.48
N PHE A 48 -4.20 2.01 0.15
CA PHE A 48 -4.21 3.25 -0.60
C PHE A 48 -5.65 3.70 -0.78
N LEU A 49 -5.98 4.90 -0.31
CA LEU A 49 -7.35 5.42 -0.30
C LEU A 49 -7.81 5.96 -1.66
N GLY A 50 -6.94 5.93 -2.67
CA GLY A 50 -7.25 6.33 -4.04
C GLY A 50 -6.36 7.46 -4.56
N ASN A 51 -6.63 7.90 -5.79
CA ASN A 51 -5.89 8.97 -6.48
C ASN A 51 -4.36 8.78 -6.44
N LEU A 52 -3.92 7.54 -6.64
CA LEU A 52 -2.52 7.22 -6.90
C LEU A 52 -2.03 7.88 -8.19
N ILE A 53 -2.90 7.87 -9.19
CA ILE A 53 -2.70 8.40 -10.54
C ILE A 53 -3.85 9.36 -10.88
N GLY A 54 -3.77 10.02 -12.04
CA GLY A 54 -4.82 10.92 -12.53
C GLY A 54 -4.46 12.42 -12.43
N PHE A 55 -3.22 12.74 -12.08
CA PHE A 55 -2.68 14.10 -12.10
C PHE A 55 -1.20 14.03 -12.51
N GLY A 56 -0.69 14.95 -13.35
CA GLY A 56 0.72 14.98 -13.78
C GLY A 56 1.18 13.82 -14.68
N ASP A 57 2.47 13.81 -15.03
CA ASP A 57 3.10 12.93 -16.02
C ASP A 57 3.78 11.68 -15.42
N LYS A 58 3.82 11.54 -14.08
CA LYS A 58 4.55 10.49 -13.35
C LYS A 58 3.73 9.26 -12.95
N SER A 59 2.59 9.03 -13.61
CA SER A 59 1.68 7.94 -13.22
C SER A 59 2.34 6.55 -13.27
N LYS A 60 3.18 6.29 -14.30
CA LYS A 60 3.89 5.02 -14.45
C LYS A 60 4.90 4.81 -13.32
N GLU A 61 5.63 5.84 -12.96
CA GLU A 61 6.61 5.83 -11.89
C GLU A 61 5.94 5.59 -10.54
N ILE A 62 4.81 6.26 -10.26
CA ILE A 62 4.05 6.02 -9.02
C ILE A 62 3.60 4.57 -8.91
N ILE A 63 2.97 4.01 -9.95
CA ILE A 63 2.54 2.60 -9.95
C ILE A 63 3.74 1.68 -9.71
N SER A 64 4.87 1.96 -10.38
CA SER A 64 6.09 1.16 -10.23
C SER A 64 6.62 1.19 -8.79
N GLU A 65 6.60 2.36 -8.14
CA GLU A 65 7.05 2.51 -6.77
C GLU A 65 6.09 1.88 -5.74
N VAL A 66 4.77 1.93 -6.00
CA VAL A 66 3.76 1.26 -5.16
C VAL A 66 3.97 -0.25 -5.20
N LEU A 67 4.18 -0.80 -6.40
CA LEU A 67 4.48 -2.23 -6.57
C LEU A 67 5.80 -2.63 -5.89
N LYS A 68 6.84 -1.79 -6.00
CA LYS A 68 8.12 -2.03 -5.28
C LYS A 68 7.92 -2.04 -3.77
N LEU A 69 7.19 -1.08 -3.20
CA LEU A 69 6.89 -1.07 -1.76
C LEU A 69 6.19 -2.38 -1.37
N ARG A 70 5.17 -2.78 -2.12
CA ARG A 70 4.42 -4.02 -1.88
C ARG A 70 5.34 -5.24 -1.87
N PHE A 71 6.14 -5.44 -2.92
CA PHE A 71 7.05 -6.58 -3.00
C PHE A 71 8.12 -6.57 -1.90
N ASN A 72 8.66 -5.39 -1.56
CA ASN A 72 9.63 -5.26 -0.49
C ASN A 72 9.03 -5.63 0.88
N LEU A 73 7.80 -5.20 1.16
CA LEU A 73 7.09 -5.56 2.39
C LEU A 73 6.79 -7.06 2.43
N MET A 74 6.30 -7.64 1.32
CA MET A 74 6.05 -9.07 1.22
C MET A 74 7.32 -9.90 1.46
N ALA A 75 8.44 -9.52 0.84
CA ALA A 75 9.71 -10.23 0.98
C ALA A 75 10.27 -10.13 2.41
N LYS A 76 10.28 -8.94 3.00
CA LYS A 76 10.85 -8.70 4.33
C LYS A 76 10.01 -9.31 5.45
N PHE A 77 8.70 -9.20 5.39
CA PHE A 77 7.78 -9.61 6.46
C PHE A 77 7.05 -10.94 6.18
N LYS A 78 7.39 -11.62 5.07
CA LYS A 78 6.78 -12.90 4.63
C LYS A 78 5.26 -12.82 4.48
N LEU A 79 4.76 -11.68 4.01
CA LEU A 79 3.32 -11.44 3.80
C LEU A 79 2.82 -12.22 2.58
N LYS A 80 1.61 -12.75 2.65
CA LYS A 80 0.93 -13.35 1.50
C LYS A 80 0.19 -12.28 0.70
N ASN A 81 -0.23 -12.60 -0.52
CA ASN A 81 -0.98 -11.68 -1.38
C ASN A 81 -2.24 -11.09 -0.71
N LYS A 82 -2.89 -11.88 0.15
CA LYS A 82 -4.09 -11.47 0.90
C LYS A 82 -3.81 -10.59 2.12
N ASP A 83 -2.54 -10.43 2.47
CA ASP A 83 -2.11 -9.68 3.64
C ASP A 83 -1.78 -8.22 3.31
N ILE A 84 -1.71 -7.85 2.02
CA ILE A 84 -1.29 -6.54 1.52
C ILE A 84 -1.78 -6.22 0.10
#